data_AF-A0A1X7LE36-F1
#
_entry.id   AF-A0A1X7LE36-F1
#
_cell.length_a   1.000
_cell.length_b   1.000
_cell.length_c   1.000
_cell.angle_alpha   90.00
_cell.angle_beta   90.00
_cell.angle_gamma   90.00
#
_symmetry.space_group_name_H-M   'P 1'
#
loop_
_entity.id
_entity.type
_entity.pdbx_description
1 polymer ?
#
loop_
_entity_poly.entity_id
_entity_poly.type
_entity_poly.pdbx_seq_one_letter_code
_entity_poly.pdbx_strand_id
1 'polypeptide(L)'
;MPNHFHGIIGIGENRYNTLGTDHGTNGRGRDARHRVSTFGPQSKNLGSFIRGFKSGVTVGARLINPDFGWQDRFHDHIIRDKKSFHRISEYIKNNIRNWSDDGFHDK
;
A
#
# COMPACT_ATOMS: atom_id res chain seq x y z
N MET A 1 -7.49 8.12 -14.25
CA MET A 1 -8.49 7.19 -13.70
C MET A 1 -9.20 7.84 -12.51
N PRO A 2 -10.40 8.44 -12.66
CA PRO A 2 -11.13 9.08 -11.56
C PRO A 2 -11.69 8.06 -10.56
N ASN A 3 -11.66 6.77 -10.90
CA ASN A 3 -12.16 5.66 -10.08
C ASN A 3 -11.08 4.94 -9.25
N HIS A 4 -9.80 5.32 -9.35
CA HIS A 4 -8.72 4.69 -8.60
C HIS A 4 -7.87 5.72 -7.85
N PHE A 5 -7.42 5.33 -6.65
CA PHE A 5 -6.46 6.09 -5.87
C PHE A 5 -5.06 5.50 -6.05
N HIS A 6 -4.09 6.34 -6.42
CA HIS A 6 -2.68 5.97 -6.47
C HIS A 6 -1.89 6.75 -5.42
N GLY A 7 -0.96 6.08 -4.75
CA GLY A 7 -0.09 6.70 -3.77
C GLY A 7 1.23 5.96 -3.65
N ILE A 8 2.25 6.66 -3.13
CA ILE A 8 3.54 6.08 -2.75
C ILE A 8 3.60 6.09 -1.23
N ILE A 9 3.95 4.94 -0.65
CA ILE A 9 4.11 4.78 0.79
C ILE A 9 5.60 4.63 1.08
N GLY A 10 6.16 5.59 1.82
CA GLY A 10 7.50 5.47 2.39
C GLY A 10 7.44 4.73 3.72
N ILE A 11 8.12 3.60 3.83
CA ILE A 11 8.28 2.89 5.10
C ILE A 11 9.68 3.21 5.64
N GLY A 12 9.73 4.04 6.67
CA GLY A 12 10.97 4.37 7.36
C GLY A 12 11.56 3.18 8.12
N GLU A 13 12.74 3.40 8.69
CA GLU A 13 13.40 2.41 9.56
C GLU A 13 12.50 2.05 10.75
N ASN A 14 12.38 0.75 11.02
CA ASN A 14 11.63 0.20 12.13
C ASN A 14 12.12 -1.21 12.44
N ARG A 15 11.80 -1.71 13.63
CA ARG A 15 12.19 -3.05 14.11
C ARG A 15 11.82 -4.25 13.21
N TYR A 16 11.02 -4.05 12.16
CA TYR A 16 10.63 -5.10 11.21
C TYR A 16 11.37 -5.01 9.88
N ASN A 17 12.11 -3.93 9.60
CA ASN A 17 12.92 -3.75 8.39
C ASN A 17 14.39 -3.37 8.64
N THR A 18 14.84 -3.25 9.90
CA THR A 18 16.26 -3.19 10.24
C THR A 18 16.89 -4.59 10.18
N LEU A 19 17.90 -4.76 9.32
CA LEU A 19 18.72 -5.97 9.31
C LEU A 19 19.62 -5.98 10.56
N GLY A 20 19.23 -6.75 11.57
CA GLY A 20 20.15 -7.43 12.50
C GLY A 20 21.24 -6.60 13.18
N THR A 21 20.90 -5.55 13.93
CA THR A 21 21.73 -5.05 15.04
C THR A 21 21.24 -5.58 16.39
N ASP A 22 20.87 -6.86 16.46
CA ASP A 22 20.83 -7.58 17.74
C ASP A 22 22.25 -8.11 18.01
N HIS A 23 23.18 -7.20 18.33
CA HIS A 23 24.41 -7.57 19.01
C HIS A 23 24.03 -7.99 20.44
N GLY A 24 23.71 -9.28 20.65
CA GLY A 24 23.65 -9.80 22.02
C GLY A 24 22.81 -11.02 22.34
N THR A 25 22.08 -11.64 21.41
CA THR A 25 21.44 -12.94 21.75
C THR A 25 21.57 -13.97 20.65
N ASN A 26 22.05 -15.14 21.06
CA ASN A 26 22.33 -16.31 20.24
C ASN A 26 21.22 -16.65 19.25
N GLY A 27 21.62 -16.68 17.98
CA GLY A 27 21.09 -17.49 16.88
C GLY A 27 19.77 -18.21 17.12
N ARG A 28 18.67 -17.59 16.69
CA ARG A 28 17.61 -18.27 15.94
C ARG A 28 17.17 -17.33 14.84
N GLY A 29 17.71 -17.54 13.64
CA GLY A 29 17.14 -16.97 12.42
C GLY A 29 15.64 -17.23 12.44
N ARG A 30 14.85 -16.17 12.60
CA ARG A 30 13.40 -16.27 12.45
C ARG A 30 13.15 -16.26 10.97
N ASP A 31 13.27 -17.42 10.36
CA ASP A 31 12.89 -17.66 8.98
C ASP A 31 11.50 -17.06 8.78
N ALA A 32 11.33 -16.24 7.75
CA ALA A 32 10.03 -15.67 7.37
C ALA A 32 8.96 -16.76 7.12
N ARG A 33 9.37 -18.03 7.08
CA ARG A 33 8.54 -19.23 6.96
C ARG A 33 7.86 -19.67 8.27
N HIS A 34 8.27 -19.18 9.43
CA HIS A 34 7.74 -19.65 10.72
C HIS A 34 6.81 -18.63 11.41
N ARG A 35 6.03 -17.87 10.63
CA ARG A 35 4.81 -17.23 11.13
C ARG A 35 3.62 -18.08 10.72
N VAL A 36 3.32 -19.07 11.55
CA VAL A 36 1.99 -19.70 11.55
C VAL A 36 0.99 -18.56 11.62
N SER A 37 0.06 -18.46 10.67
CA SER A 37 -1.02 -17.48 10.74
C SER A 37 -1.84 -17.77 11.99
N THR A 38 -1.54 -17.09 13.10
CA THR A 38 -2.42 -17.10 14.26
C THR A 38 -3.73 -16.49 13.79
N PHE A 39 -4.85 -17.20 13.96
CA PHE A 39 -6.18 -16.67 13.68
C PHE A 39 -6.39 -15.42 14.54
N GLY A 40 -6.16 -14.26 13.95
CA GLY A 40 -6.13 -12.98 14.61
C GLY A 40 -5.99 -11.86 13.58
N PRO A 41 -6.36 -10.62 13.93
CA PRO A 41 -6.30 -9.51 13.00
C PRO A 41 -4.88 -9.31 12.47
N GLN A 42 -4.75 -9.27 11.14
CA GLN A 42 -3.49 -8.90 10.49
C GLN A 42 -3.03 -7.53 11.01
N SER A 43 -1.79 -7.45 11.47
CA SER A 43 -1.18 -6.22 11.96
C SER A 43 0.25 -6.08 11.44
N LYS A 44 0.75 -4.84 11.40
CA LYS A 44 2.15 -4.51 11.09
C LYS A 44 2.60 -5.00 9.70
N ASN A 45 1.69 -4.90 8.73
CA ASN A 45 1.96 -5.18 7.31
C ASN A 45 1.16 -4.22 6.42
N LEU A 46 1.49 -4.20 5.12
CA LEU A 46 0.84 -3.32 4.15
C LEU A 46 -0.68 -3.51 4.10
N GLY A 47 -1.17 -4.76 4.13
CA GLY A 47 -2.60 -5.05 4.12
C GLY A 47 -3.35 -4.43 5.31
N SER A 48 -2.77 -4.49 6.51
CA SER A 48 -3.34 -3.87 7.72
C SER A 48 -3.41 -2.34 7.60
N PHE A 49 -2.41 -1.71 6.98
CA PHE A 49 -2.42 -0.27 6.70
C PHE A 49 -3.50 0.10 5.68
N ILE A 50 -3.56 -0.61 4.55
CA ILE A 50 -4.55 -0.34 3.49
C ILE A 50 -5.98 -0.54 4.01
N ARG A 51 -6.21 -1.56 4.86
CA ARG A 51 -7.50 -1.76 5.51
C ARG A 51 -7.91 -0.55 6.36
N GLY A 52 -7.00 -0.03 7.19
CA GLY A 52 -7.25 1.15 8.01
C GLY A 52 -7.54 2.39 7.15
N PHE A 53 -6.73 2.63 6.12
CA PHE A 53 -6.92 3.72 5.18
C PHE A 53 -8.28 3.66 4.48
N LYS A 54 -8.61 2.54 3.83
CA LYS A 54 -9.91 2.35 3.17
C LYS A 54 -11.07 2.53 4.14
N SER A 55 -10.96 2.00 5.36
CA SER A 55 -12.00 2.16 6.38
C SER A 55 -12.20 3.63 6.77
N GLY A 56 -11.13 4.37 7.03
CA GLY A 56 -11.21 5.78 7.43
C GLY A 56 -11.83 6.66 6.34
N VAL A 57 -11.41 6.47 5.09
CA VAL A 57 -11.98 7.21 3.95
C VAL A 57 -13.44 6.85 3.71
N THR A 58 -13.82 5.58 3.86
CA THR A 58 -15.21 5.12 3.65
C THR A 58 -16.20 5.85 4.56
N VAL A 59 -15.82 6.14 5.81
CA VAL A 59 -16.68 6.88 6.75
C VAL A 59 -17.03 8.26 6.20
N GLY A 60 -16.03 9.04 5.78
CA GLY A 60 -16.27 10.37 5.23
C GLY A 60 -16.94 10.34 3.85
N ALA A 61 -16.52 9.43 2.98
CA ALA A 61 -17.06 9.33 1.63
C ALA A 61 -18.55 8.96 1.61
N ARG A 62 -18.99 8.07 2.51
CA ARG A 62 -20.41 7.67 2.61
C ARG A 62 -21.34 8.75 3.16
N LEU A 63 -20.81 9.77 3.82
CA LEU A 63 -21.59 10.96 4.18
C LEU A 63 -21.91 11.83 2.95
N ILE A 64 -21.08 11.78 1.91
CA ILE A 64 -21.24 12.55 0.67
C ILE A 64 -21.99 11.72 -0.39
N ASN A 65 -21.61 10.45 -0.52
CA ASN A 65 -22.22 9.50 -1.44
C ASN A 65 -22.46 8.16 -0.69
N PRO A 66 -23.70 7.86 -0.27
CA PRO A 66 -24.03 6.64 0.47
C PRO A 66 -23.62 5.35 -0.25
N ASP A 67 -23.62 5.35 -1.58
CA ASP A 67 -23.27 4.19 -2.42
C ASP A 67 -21.76 4.05 -2.64
N PHE A 68 -20.93 4.90 -2.02
CA PHE A 68 -19.49 4.80 -2.15
C PHE A 68 -18.96 3.43 -1.70
N GLY A 69 -18.21 2.80 -2.61
CA GLY A 69 -17.53 1.54 -2.42
C GLY A 69 -16.13 1.56 -3.04
N TRP A 70 -15.19 0.91 -2.38
CA TRP A 70 -13.88 0.63 -2.97
C TRP A 70 -13.98 -0.54 -3.93
N GLN A 71 -13.16 -0.53 -4.98
CA GLN A 71 -12.84 -1.78 -5.66
C GLN A 71 -12.16 -2.76 -4.70
N ASP A 72 -12.41 -4.05 -4.94
CA ASP A 72 -11.85 -5.13 -4.16
C ASP A 72 -10.32 -5.19 -4.26
N ARG A 73 -9.70 -5.58 -3.14
CA ARG A 73 -8.24 -5.73 -3.01
C ARG A 73 -7.49 -4.42 -3.32
N PHE A 74 -6.18 -4.51 -3.49
CA PHE A 74 -5.32 -3.42 -3.90
C PHE A 74 -4.13 -4.00 -4.67
N HIS A 75 -3.55 -3.19 -5.56
CA HIS A 75 -2.32 -3.52 -6.25
C HIS A 75 -1.16 -2.77 -5.61
N ASP A 76 -0.08 -3.47 -5.28
CA ASP A 76 1.15 -2.89 -4.73
C ASP A 76 2.36 -3.19 -5.62
N HIS A 77 3.36 -2.31 -5.52
CA HIS A 77 4.62 -2.44 -6.24
C HIS A 77 5.77 -1.91 -5.38
N ILE A 78 6.81 -2.72 -5.17
CA ILE A 78 7.98 -2.34 -4.39
C ILE A 78 8.90 -1.49 -5.27
N ILE A 79 9.06 -0.22 -4.90
CA ILE A 79 9.99 0.71 -5.53
C ILE A 79 11.37 0.50 -4.91
N ARG A 80 12.36 0.12 -5.74
CA ARG A 80 13.68 -0.33 -5.26
C ARG A 80 14.82 0.64 -5.58
N ASP A 81 14.57 1.62 -6.43
CA ASP A 81 15.59 2.52 -6.93
C ASP A 81 15.00 3.89 -7.30
N LYS A 82 15.89 4.87 -7.50
CA LYS A 82 15.51 6.24 -7.81
C LYS A 82 14.82 6.38 -9.17
N LYS A 83 15.21 5.58 -10.17
CA LYS A 83 14.63 5.64 -11.53
C LYS A 83 13.19 5.12 -11.51
N SER A 84 12.93 4.01 -10.82
CA SER A 84 11.58 3.48 -10.62
C SER A 84 10.73 4.45 -9.80
N PHE A 85 11.28 5.04 -8.73
CA PHE A 85 10.59 6.07 -7.94
C PHE A 85 10.16 7.26 -8.80
N HIS A 86 11.08 7.79 -9.61
CA HIS A 86 10.81 8.93 -10.47
C HIS A 86 9.71 8.61 -11.49
N ARG A 87 9.84 7.51 -12.22
CA ARG A 87 8.85 7.07 -13.22
C ARG A 87 7.46 6.90 -12.63
N ILE A 88 7.34 6.26 -11.46
CA ILE A 88 6.04 6.03 -10.81
C ILE A 88 5.48 7.34 -10.27
N SER A 89 6.31 8.21 -9.71
CA SER A 89 5.90 9.53 -9.23
C SER A 89 5.37 10.40 -10.38
N GLU A 90 6.05 10.38 -11.52
CA GLU A 90 5.61 11.08 -12.73
C GLU A 90 4.30 10.51 -13.26
N TYR A 91 4.16 9.18 -13.33
CA TYR A 91 2.90 8.54 -13.70
C TYR A 91 1.75 9.02 -12.81
N ILE A 92 1.90 8.99 -11.48
CA ILE A 92 0.85 9.42 -10.55
C ILE A 92 0.49 10.89 -10.75
N LYS A 93 1.48 11.77 -10.90
CA LYS A 93 1.27 13.21 -11.12
C LYS A 93 0.55 13.49 -12.45
N ASN A 94 0.94 12.78 -13.50
CA ASN A 94 0.45 13.04 -14.86
C ASN A 94 -0.83 12.26 -15.18
N ASN A 95 -1.18 11.21 -14.42
CA ASN A 95 -2.37 10.39 -14.67
C ASN A 95 -3.66 11.20 -14.63
N ILE A 96 -3.74 12.22 -13.76
CA ILE A 96 -4.92 13.10 -13.68
C ILE A 96 -5.07 13.91 -14.99
N ARG A 97 -3.95 14.37 -15.56
CA ARG A 97 -3.95 15.24 -16.75
C ARG A 97 -4.19 14.45 -18.05
N ASN A 98 -3.63 13.25 -18.13
CA ASN A 98 -3.69 12.41 -19.32
C ASN A 98 -4.91 11.47 -19.32
N TRP A 99 -5.82 11.62 -18.36
CA TRP A 99 -6.96 10.71 -18.22
C TRP A 99 -7.95 10.78 -19.39
N SER A 100 -8.18 11.97 -19.96
CA SER A 100 -9.05 12.14 -21.13
C SER A 100 -8.57 11.35 -22.35
N ASP A 101 -7.27 11.07 -22.40
CA ASP A 101 -6.59 10.47 -23.54
C ASP A 101 -6.29 8.98 -23.33
N ASP A 102 -6.58 8.46 -22.13
CA ASP A 102 -6.37 7.06 -21.77
C ASP A 102 -7.61 6.27 -22.20
N GLY A 103 -7.46 5.33 -23.13
CA GLY A 103 -8.53 4.57 -23.80
C GLY A 103 -9.41 3.68 -22.91
N PHE A 104 -9.37 3.88 -21.59
CA PHE A 104 -10.25 3.31 -20.58
C PHE A 104 -11.39 4.27 -20.16
N HIS A 105 -11.59 5.35 -20.91
CA HIS A 105 -12.65 6.31 -20.65
C HIS A 105 -14.07 5.73 -20.89
N ASP A 106 -14.21 4.71 -21.74
CA ASP A 106 -15.50 4.19 -22.21
C ASP A 106 -15.70 2.68 -21.91
N LYS A 107 -15.84 2.30 -20.64
CA LYS A 107 -16.51 1.05 -20.26
C LYS A 107 -17.42 1.23 -19.06
#